data_AF-A0A327MFL9-F1
#
_entry.id   AF-A0A327MFL9-F1
#
_cell.length_a   1.000
_cell.length_b   1.000
_cell.length_c   1.000
_cell.angle_alpha   90.00
_cell.angle_beta   90.00
_cell.angle_gamma   90.00
#
_symmetry.space_group_name_H-M   'P 1'
#
loop_
_entity.id
_entity.type
_entity.pdbx_description
1 polymer ?
#
loop_
_entity_poly.entity_id
_entity_poly.type
_entity_poly.pdbx_seq_one_letter_code
_entity_poly.pdbx_strand_id
1 'polypeptide(L)'
;MLARDVFRPGDGIRFDFLFGGSVNDGYHDRRLPDRKDLGGNLLFHVGGEIGYQFNRTWSVSAFVDHDSNGGTAKRNQGLNSVGLRLGYAL
;
A
#
# COMPACT_ATOMS: atom_id res chain seq x y z
N MET A 1 5.85 -17.42 25.57
CA MET A 1 4.90 -16.34 25.25
C MET A 1 3.72 -16.98 24.55
N LEU A 2 2.52 -16.84 25.10
CA LEU A 2 1.29 -17.48 24.60
C LEU A 2 0.47 -16.44 23.83
N ALA A 3 -0.41 -16.88 22.91
CA ALA A 3 -1.30 -15.98 22.16
C ALA A 3 -2.14 -15.05 23.05
N ARG A 4 -2.44 -15.48 24.29
CA ARG A 4 -3.12 -14.69 25.34
C ARG A 4 -2.34 -13.43 25.77
N ASP A 5 -1.03 -13.40 25.56
CA ASP A 5 -0.16 -12.26 25.92
C ASP A 5 -0.14 -11.21 24.80
N VAL A 6 -0.57 -11.60 23.59
CA VAL A 6 -0.61 -10.76 22.39
C VAL A 6 -2.01 -10.15 22.22
N PHE A 7 -3.07 -10.96 22.36
CA PHE A 7 -4.46 -10.54 22.18
C PHE A 7 -5.13 -10.16 23.50
N ARG A 8 -5.63 -8.93 23.60
CA ARG A 8 -6.36 -8.43 24.78
C ARG A 8 -7.84 -8.20 24.45
N PRO A 9 -8.72 -8.27 25.46
CA PRO A 9 -10.12 -7.86 25.29
C PRO A 9 -10.21 -6.41 24.79
N GLY A 10 -10.85 -6.20 23.65
CA GLY A 10 -10.98 -4.88 22.99
C GLY A 10 -10.03 -4.67 21.80
N ASP A 11 -9.14 -5.61 21.53
CA ASP A 11 -8.30 -5.62 20.34
C ASP A 11 -9.07 -6.12 19.11
N GLY A 12 -8.57 -5.83 17.91
CA GLY A 12 -9.19 -6.22 16.65
C GLY A 12 -8.20 -6.61 15.57
N ILE A 13 -8.60 -7.52 14.68
CA ILE A 13 -7.88 -7.80 13.43
C ILE A 13 -8.61 -7.07 12.30
N ARG A 14 -7.84 -6.42 11.43
CA ARG A 14 -8.36 -5.67 10.28
C ARG A 14 -7.85 -6.25 8.98
N PHE A 15 -8.72 -6.23 7.98
CA PHE A 15 -8.42 -6.60 6.61
C PHE A 15 -9.00 -5.50 5.74
N ASP A 16 -8.15 -4.85 4.95
CA ASP A 16 -8.55 -3.75 4.10
C ASP A 16 -8.12 -4.03 2.67
N PHE A 17 -8.93 -3.57 1.72
CA PHE A 17 -8.63 -3.59 0.30
C PHE A 17 -8.79 -2.18 -0.26
N LEU A 18 -7.92 -1.84 -1.19
CA LEU A 18 -7.88 -0.53 -1.81
C LEU A 18 -7.97 -0.66 -3.32
N PHE A 19 -8.82 0.15 -3.92
CA PHE A 19 -8.88 0.37 -5.36
C PHE A 19 -9.14 1.85 -5.61
N GLY A 20 -8.24 2.50 -6.35
CA GLY A 20 -8.33 3.93 -6.62
C GLY A 20 -7.34 4.36 -7.69
N GLY A 21 -7.04 5.66 -7.69
CA GLY A 21 -6.02 6.24 -8.56
C GLY A 21 -4.88 6.86 -7.74
N SER A 22 -3.72 6.99 -8.37
CA SER A 22 -2.56 7.70 -7.82
C SER A 22 -1.98 8.67 -8.85
N VAL A 23 -1.30 9.69 -8.34
CA VAL A 23 -0.56 10.67 -9.14
C VAL A 23 0.90 10.64 -8.71
N ASN A 24 1.81 10.66 -9.69
CA ASN A 24 3.25 10.71 -9.45
C ASN A 24 3.92 11.80 -10.31
N ASP A 25 5.15 12.16 -9.98
CA ASP A 25 5.98 13.15 -10.69
C ASP A 25 7.15 12.51 -11.46
N GLY A 26 7.07 11.19 -11.71
CA GLY A 26 8.12 10.43 -12.37
C GLY A 26 8.33 10.84 -13.84
N TYR A 27 9.60 10.85 -14.26
CA TYR A 27 9.99 11.00 -15.66
C TYR A 27 9.81 9.68 -16.43
N HIS A 28 9.30 9.76 -17.66
CA HIS A 28 9.07 8.61 -18.53
C HIS A 28 10.24 8.41 -19.50
N ASP A 29 11.39 7.97 -18.99
CA ASP A 29 12.53 7.57 -19.81
C ASP A 29 13.10 6.20 -19.40
N ARG A 30 12.82 5.19 -20.22
CA ARG A 30 13.30 3.81 -20.07
C ARG A 30 14.83 3.65 -20.00
N ARG A 31 15.61 4.66 -20.39
CA ARG A 31 17.08 4.60 -20.38
C ARG A 31 17.67 4.90 -19.00
N LEU A 32 16.85 5.40 -18.08
CA LEU A 32 17.26 5.72 -16.72
C LEU A 32 17.07 4.47 -15.83
N PRO A 33 18.16 3.79 -15.42
CA PRO A 33 18.07 2.52 -14.69
C PRO A 33 17.69 2.68 -13.21
N ASP A 34 17.75 3.90 -12.68
CA ASP A 34 17.49 4.23 -11.27
C ASP A 34 16.00 4.39 -10.95
N ARG A 35 15.12 4.27 -11.95
CA ARG A 35 13.69 4.53 -11.82
C ARG A 35 12.86 3.68 -12.75
N LYS A 36 11.58 3.57 -12.42
CA LYS A 36 10.60 2.88 -13.25
C LYS A 36 9.90 3.86 -14.17
N ASP A 37 9.75 3.46 -15.42
CA ASP A 37 8.93 4.11 -16.43
C ASP A 37 7.50 3.56 -16.36
N LEU A 38 6.62 4.34 -15.73
CA LEU A 38 5.21 4.00 -15.54
C LEU A 38 4.33 4.49 -16.71
N GLY A 39 4.92 5.07 -17.76
CA GLY A 39 4.25 5.52 -18.97
C GLY A 39 3.31 6.73 -18.82
N GLY A 40 3.04 7.18 -17.59
CA GLY A 40 2.20 8.32 -17.29
C GLY A 40 2.22 8.68 -15.81
N ASN A 41 1.69 9.87 -15.50
CA ASN A 41 1.65 10.41 -14.14
C ASN A 41 0.33 10.12 -13.41
N LEU A 42 -0.72 9.70 -14.13
CA LEU A 42 -1.99 9.24 -13.55
C LEU A 42 -2.07 7.72 -13.68
N LEU A 43 -2.26 7.03 -12.56
CA LEU A 43 -2.21 5.57 -12.48
C LEU A 43 -3.41 5.01 -11.70
N PHE A 44 -3.66 3.71 -11.86
CA PHE A 44 -4.47 2.94 -10.94
C PHE A 44 -3.62 2.50 -9.76
N HIS A 45 -4.21 2.51 -8.57
CA HIS A 45 -3.61 2.08 -7.31
C HIS A 45 -4.49 1.01 -6.68
N VAL A 46 -3.92 -0.19 -6.48
CA VAL A 46 -4.63 -1.35 -5.94
C VAL A 46 -3.81 -1.95 -4.82
N GLY A 47 -4.44 -2.23 -3.69
CA GLY A 47 -3.72 -2.63 -2.49
C GLY A 47 -4.54 -3.51 -1.56
N GLY A 48 -3.82 -4.09 -0.59
CA GLY A 48 -4.39 -4.88 0.48
C GLY A 48 -3.57 -4.73 1.76
N GLU A 49 -4.25 -4.77 2.90
CA GLU A 49 -3.65 -4.57 4.21
C GLU A 49 -4.22 -5.59 5.20
N ILE A 50 -3.35 -6.08 6.09
CA ILE A 50 -3.73 -6.83 7.28
C ILE A 50 -3.18 -6.13 8.51
N GLY A 51 -4.06 -5.86 9.47
CA GLY A 51 -3.77 -5.02 10.62
C GLY A 51 -4.18 -5.61 11.95
N TYR A 52 -3.52 -5.12 12.99
CA TYR A 52 -3.84 -5.34 14.38
C TYR A 52 -4.15 -4.01 15.07
N GLN A 53 -5.34 -3.90 15.63
CA GLN A 53 -5.79 -2.75 16.41
C GLN A 53 -5.61 -3.05 17.91
N PHE A 54 -4.70 -2.33 18.56
CA PHE A 54 -4.36 -2.51 19.97
C PHE A 54 -5.38 -1.90 20.94
N ASN A 55 -6.18 -0.95 20.45
CA ASN A 55 -7.27 -0.29 21.15
C ASN A 55 -8.05 0.58 20.15
N ARG A 56 -9.08 1.30 20.62
CA ARG A 56 -9.91 2.17 19.77
C ARG A 56 -9.12 3.22 18.96
N THR A 57 -7.91 3.56 19.38
CA THR A 57 -7.12 4.67 18.82
C THR A 57 -5.92 4.19 18.02
N TRP A 58 -5.22 3.14 18.45
CA TRP A 58 -3.93 2.74 17.84
C TRP A 58 -4.02 1.43 17.07
N SER A 59 -3.28 1.35 15.97
CA SER A 59 -3.10 0.11 15.21
C SER A 59 -1.76 0.01 14.51
N VAL A 60 -1.35 -1.21 14.20
CA VAL A 60 -0.24 -1.51 13.28
C VAL A 60 -0.76 -2.38 12.14
N SER A 61 -0.15 -2.29 10.97
CA SER A 61 -0.49 -3.17 9.86
C SER A 61 0.66 -3.39 8.91
N ALA A 62 0.55 -4.46 8.12
CA ALA A 62 1.37 -4.70 6.95
C ALA A 62 0.52 -4.53 5.70
N PHE A 63 1.08 -3.90 4.66
CA PHE A 63 0.38 -3.63 3.42
C PHE A 63 1.20 -4.07 2.21
N VAL A 64 0.49 -4.36 1.12
CA VAL A 64 1.04 -4.55 -0.23
C VAL A 64 0.20 -3.74 -1.20
N ASP A 65 0.87 -2.90 -2.00
CA ASP A 65 0.21 -2.04 -2.98
C ASP A 65 0.87 -2.18 -4.36
N HIS A 66 0.09 -1.91 -5.40
CA HIS A 66 0.49 -1.93 -6.80
C HIS A 66 -0.06 -0.71 -7.54
N ASP A 67 0.84 0.04 -8.18
CA ASP A 67 0.52 1.17 -9.05
C ASP A 67 0.88 0.86 -10.50
N SER A 68 -0.06 1.10 -11.42
CA SER A 68 0.17 0.91 -12.85
C SER A 68 -0.76 1.74 -13.71
N ASN A 69 -0.41 2.01 -14.97
CA ASN A 69 -1.31 2.74 -15.87
C ASN A 69 -2.45 1.87 -16.45
N GLY A 70 -2.53 0.58 -16.10
CA GLY A 70 -3.61 -0.31 -16.55
C GLY A 70 -3.71 -0.49 -18.07
N GLY A 71 -2.65 -0.19 -18.83
CA GLY A 71 -2.64 -0.26 -20.29
C GLY A 71 -3.06 1.04 -20.99
N THR A 72 -3.25 2.14 -20.26
CA THR A 72 -3.55 3.45 -20.85
C THR A 72 -2.34 4.12 -21.52
N ALA A 73 -1.13 3.60 -21.28
CA ALA A 73 0.11 4.04 -21.92
C ALA A 73 0.93 2.87 -22.45
N LYS A 74 1.82 3.14 -23.42
CA LYS A 74 2.64 2.11 -24.08
C LYS A 74 3.61 1.40 -23.14
N ARG A 75 4.12 2.10 -22.12
CA ARG A 75 5.08 1.56 -21.14
C ARG A 75 4.39 1.43 -19.80
N ASN A 76 4.68 0.36 -19.08
CA ASN A 76 4.08 0.12 -17.77
C ASN A 76 4.97 -0.85 -16.97
N GLN A 77 6.03 -0.36 -16.33
CA GLN A 77 6.86 -1.24 -15.51
C GLN A 77 6.20 -1.66 -14.19
N GLY A 78 5.12 -0.97 -13.79
CA GLY A 78 4.41 -1.16 -12.53
C GLY A 78 5.27 -0.83 -11.32
N LEU A 79 4.69 -0.27 -10.27
CA LEU A 79 5.37 -0.03 -8.99
C LEU A 79 4.69 -0.87 -7.92
N ASN A 80 5.48 -1.65 -7.18
CA ASN A 80 4.99 -2.46 -6.06
C ASN A 80 5.59 -1.90 -4.80
N SER A 81 4.77 -1.77 -3.77
CA SER A 81 5.18 -1.35 -2.44
C SER A 81 4.77 -2.39 -1.42
N VAL A 82 5.63 -2.60 -0.43
CA VAL A 82 5.35 -3.42 0.75
C VAL A 82 5.88 -2.67 1.95
N GLY A 83 5.13 -2.66 3.05
CA GLY A 83 5.55 -1.92 4.22
C GLY A 83 4.74 -2.20 5.47
N LEU A 84 5.15 -1.53 6.54
CA LEU A 84 4.43 -1.48 7.81
C LEU A 84 3.85 -0.09 8.01
N ARG A 85 2.71 0.00 8.69
CA ARG A 85 2.00 1.25 8.99
C ARG A 85 1.62 1.32 10.46
N LEU A 86 1.73 2.50 11.04
CA LEU A 86 1.22 2.83 12.37
C LEU A 86 0.04 3.79 12.20
N GLY A 87 -1.12 3.42 12.73
CA GLY A 87 -2.36 4.19 12.64
C GLY A 87 -2.76 4.78 13.98
N TYR A 88 -3.28 6.01 13.93
CA TYR A 88 -3.87 6.72 15.05
C TYR A 88 -5.24 7.28 14.63
N ALA A 89 -6.31 6.90 15.33
CA ALA A 89 -7.63 7.49 15.14
C ALA A 89 -7.74 8.81 15.90
N LEU A 90 -8.22 9.85 15.23
CA LEU A 90 -8.44 11.18 15.80
C LEU A 90 -9.76 11.26 16.57
#